data_AF-A0A3N9XHU8-F1
#
_entry.id   AF-A0A3N9XHU8-F1
#
_cell.length_a   1.000
_cell.length_b   1.000
_cell.length_c   1.000
_cell.angle_alpha   90.00
_cell.angle_beta   90.00
_cell.angle_gamma   90.00
#
_symmetry.space_group_name_H-M   'P 1'
#
loop_
_entity.id
_entity.type
_entity.pdbx_description
1 polymer ?
#
loop_
_entity_poly.entity_id
_entity_poly.type
_entity_poly.pdbx_seq_one_letter_code
_entity_poly.pdbx_strand_id
1 'polypeptide(L)'
;MNDPGNLPTAEPGTLLRLGPDDWSFGRDLTPGTHVDVVVAWLRTDLAHLSEEWMWVRGHQPQCDYPNVDLHPPCMELRVSVAALRRNARTP
;
A
#
# COMPACT_ATOMS: atom_id res chain seq x y z
N MET A 1 24.30 4.72 2.64
CA MET A 1 23.64 5.42 3.76
C MET A 1 22.27 5.79 3.21
N ASN A 2 21.25 4.95 3.46
CA ASN A 2 19.91 5.19 2.94
C ASN A 2 19.29 6.30 3.79
N ASP A 3 19.04 7.45 3.19
CA ASP A 3 18.36 8.56 3.84
C ASP A 3 16.89 8.17 4.08
N PRO A 4 16.44 7.99 5.33
CA PRO A 4 15.04 7.68 5.62
C PRO A 4 14.09 8.80 5.19
N GLY A 5 14.60 10.01 4.92
CA GLY A 5 13.83 11.17 4.47
C GLY A 5 13.31 11.12 3.02
N ASN A 6 13.68 10.11 2.21
CA ASN A 6 13.26 10.00 0.80
C ASN A 6 12.28 8.83 0.52
N LEU A 7 11.76 8.20 1.57
CA LEU A 7 10.74 7.17 1.43
C LEU A 7 9.40 7.82 1.07
N PRO A 8 8.66 7.31 0.06
CA PRO A 8 7.31 7.80 -0.18
C PRO A 8 6.45 7.57 1.06
N THR A 9 5.90 8.66 1.60
CA THR A 9 4.89 8.59 2.65
C THR A 9 3.51 8.54 1.99
N ALA A 10 2.79 7.45 2.24
CA ALA A 10 1.34 7.41 2.05
C ALA A 10 0.74 7.37 3.47
N GLU A 11 0.00 8.41 3.82
CA GLU A 11 -0.58 8.53 5.15
C GLU A 11 -1.66 7.45 5.35
N PRO A 12 -1.86 6.95 6.58
CA PRO A 12 -3.02 6.11 6.89
C PRO A 12 -4.33 6.77 6.44
N GLY A 13 -5.22 5.97 5.84
CA GLY A 13 -6.46 6.44 5.20
C GLY A 13 -6.32 6.78 3.71
N THR A 14 -5.10 6.86 3.17
CA THR A 14 -4.90 7.11 1.73
C THR A 14 -5.44 5.95 0.91
N LEU A 15 -6.32 6.22 -0.05
CA LEU A 15 -6.74 5.25 -1.06
C LEU A 15 -5.67 5.17 -2.16
N LEU A 16 -5.04 4.00 -2.30
CA LEU A 16 -4.20 3.69 -3.44
C LEU A 16 -5.02 2.93 -4.47
N ARG A 17 -5.05 3.43 -5.70
CA ARG A 17 -5.59 2.73 -6.87
C ARG A 17 -4.42 2.18 -7.68
N LEU A 18 -4.23 0.87 -7.61
CA LEU A 18 -3.05 0.20 -8.17
C LEU A 18 -3.42 -0.52 -9.47
N GLY A 19 -2.71 -0.21 -10.55
CA GLY A 19 -2.81 -0.97 -11.78
C GLY A 19 -2.09 -2.34 -11.71
N PRO A 20 -2.22 -3.18 -12.74
CA PRO A 20 -1.58 -4.49 -12.84
C PRO A 20 -0.06 -4.50 -12.56
N ASP A 21 0.63 -3.43 -12.95
CA ASP A 21 2.10 -3.31 -12.83
C ASP A 21 2.54 -2.57 -11.56
N ASP A 22 1.59 -2.06 -10.77
CA ASP A 22 1.89 -1.24 -9.60
C ASP A 22 2.15 -2.06 -8.34
N TRP A 23 1.95 -3.37 -8.39
CA TRP A 23 2.16 -4.30 -7.29
C TRP A 23 2.59 -5.67 -7.80
N SER A 24 3.33 -6.42 -6.98
CA SER A 24 3.95 -7.69 -7.40
C SER A 24 3.54 -8.90 -6.54
N PHE A 25 3.04 -8.65 -5.33
CA PHE A 25 2.59 -9.69 -4.41
C PHE A 25 1.43 -9.16 -3.58
N GLY A 26 0.41 -9.98 -3.37
CA GLY A 26 -0.74 -9.66 -2.56
C GLY A 26 -1.31 -10.92 -1.94
N ARG A 27 -1.58 -10.89 -0.63
CA ARG A 27 -2.21 -12.03 0.03
C ARG A 27 -3.62 -12.22 -0.52
N ASP A 28 -3.91 -13.41 -1.04
CA ASP A 28 -5.21 -13.79 -1.62
C ASP A 28 -5.66 -12.92 -2.81
N LEU A 29 -4.70 -12.28 -3.51
CA LEU A 29 -4.96 -11.49 -4.72
C LEU A 29 -4.36 -12.14 -5.96
N THR A 30 -4.97 -11.86 -7.11
CA THR A 30 -4.48 -12.35 -8.42
C THR A 30 -3.51 -11.32 -9.02
N PRO A 31 -2.22 -11.65 -9.20
CA PRO A 31 -1.27 -10.75 -9.85
C PRO A 31 -1.75 -10.28 -11.23
N GLY A 32 -1.36 -9.06 -11.63
CA GLY A 32 -1.77 -8.48 -12.91
C GLY A 32 -3.20 -7.95 -12.96
N THR A 33 -3.84 -7.76 -11.79
CA THR A 33 -5.18 -7.16 -11.70
C THR A 33 -5.14 -5.79 -11.03
N HIS A 34 -6.21 -5.02 -11.20
CA HIS A 34 -6.39 -3.77 -10.47
C HIS A 34 -6.71 -4.07 -9.00
N VAL A 35 -6.13 -3.30 -8.10
CA VAL A 35 -6.34 -3.45 -6.65
C VAL A 35 -6.49 -2.06 -6.02
N ASP A 36 -7.57 -1.90 -5.27
CA ASP A 36 -7.77 -0.73 -4.41
C ASP A 36 -7.44 -1.11 -2.96
N VAL A 37 -6.62 -0.30 -2.31
CA VAL A 37 -6.25 -0.49 -0.89
C VAL A 37 -6.26 0.85 -0.16
N VAL A 38 -6.93 0.87 0.99
CA VAL A 38 -6.85 1.98 1.94
C VAL A 38 -5.67 1.70 2.88
N VAL A 39 -4.66 2.57 2.85
CA VAL A 39 -3.43 2.40 3.63
C VAL A 39 -3.75 2.42 5.11
N ALA A 40 -3.30 1.41 5.84
CA ALA A 40 -3.27 1.44 7.31
C ALA A 40 -1.84 1.67 7.80
N TRP A 41 -0.86 1.06 7.13
CA TRP A 41 0.55 1.14 7.51
C TRP A 41 1.49 0.80 6.37
N LEU A 42 2.63 1.49 6.30
CA LEU A 42 3.76 1.17 5.41
C LEU A 42 4.87 0.50 6.22
N ARG A 43 5.38 -0.64 5.74
CA ARG A 43 6.54 -1.30 6.35
C ARG A 43 7.82 -0.56 5.99
N THR A 44 8.30 0.26 6.92
CA THR A 44 9.56 1.01 6.81
C THR A 44 10.72 0.41 7.63
N ASP A 45 10.46 -0.68 8.36
CA ASP A 45 11.35 -1.28 9.37
C ASP A 45 12.32 -2.34 8.81
N LEU A 46 12.24 -2.64 7.51
CA LEU A 46 13.15 -3.60 6.88
C LEU A 46 14.55 -2.99 6.70
N ALA A 47 15.58 -3.69 7.18
CA ALA A 47 17.00 -3.31 7.06
C ALA A 47 17.47 -3.04 5.61
N HIS A 48 16.66 -3.44 4.62
CA HIS A 48 16.82 -3.14 3.20
C HIS A 48 15.50 -2.68 2.60
N LEU A 49 15.10 -1.44 2.91
CA LEU A 49 14.08 -0.77 2.12
C LEU A 49 14.51 -0.79 0.65
N SER A 50 13.71 -1.44 -0.19
CA SER A 50 13.93 -1.44 -1.63
C SER A 50 13.50 -0.08 -2.18
N GLU A 51 14.34 0.51 -3.02
CA GLU A 51 14.00 1.75 -3.73
C GLU A 51 12.88 1.56 -4.76
N GLU A 52 12.57 0.30 -5.09
CA GLU A 52 11.58 -0.07 -6.11
C GLU A 52 10.27 -0.54 -5.49
N TRP A 53 10.32 -1.23 -4.35
CA TRP A 53 9.16 -1.92 -3.78
C TRP A 53 9.01 -1.71 -2.27
N MET A 54 7.78 -1.52 -1.83
CA MET A 54 7.44 -1.34 -0.42
C MET A 54 6.24 -2.20 -0.03
N TRP A 55 6.27 -2.75 1.18
CA TRP A 55 5.14 -3.48 1.73
C TRP A 55 4.12 -2.51 2.32
N VAL A 56 2.87 -2.66 1.90
CA VAL A 56 1.71 -1.90 2.36
C VAL A 56 0.76 -2.86 3.06
N ARG A 57 0.35 -2.49 4.27
CA ARG A 57 -0.81 -3.11 4.94
C ARG A 57 -1.97 -2.14 4.90
N GLY A 58 -3.15 -2.69 4.65
CA GLY A 58 -4.34 -1.87 4.51
C GLY A 58 -5.63 -2.65 4.54
N HIS A 59 -6.68 -1.97 4.14
CA HIS A 59 -8.03 -2.50 4.04
C HIS A 59 -8.53 -2.42 2.61
N GLN A 60 -9.46 -3.30 2.26
CA GLN A 60 -10.30 -3.05 1.10
C GLN A 60 -11.19 -1.84 1.38
N PRO A 61 -11.56 -1.02 0.38
CA PRO A 61 -12.46 0.12 0.61
C PRO A 61 -13.79 -0.25 1.29
N GLN A 62 -14.27 -1.48 1.09
CA GLN A 62 -15.50 -2.01 1.68
C GLN A 62 -15.43 -2.21 3.20
N CYS A 63 -14.23 -2.22 3.79
CA CYS A 63 -14.07 -2.35 5.25
C CYS A 63 -14.63 -1.15 6.03
N ASP A 64 -14.85 0.00 5.36
CA ASP A 64 -15.44 1.20 5.97
C ASP A 64 -16.99 1.20 5.91
N TYR A 65 -17.61 0.13 5.38
CA TYR A 65 -19.06 0.04 5.34
C TYR A 65 -19.66 -0.11 6.74
N PRO A 66 -20.83 0.49 7.04
CA PRO A 66 -21.38 0.55 8.40
C PRO A 66 -21.65 -0.81 9.07
N ASN A 67 -21.75 -1.88 8.28
CA ASN A 67 -22.08 -3.22 8.71
C ASN A 67 -20.86 -4.16 8.78
N VAL A 68 -19.65 -3.63 8.62
CA VAL A 68 -18.41 -4.38 8.77
C VAL A 68 -17.84 -4.11 10.16
N ASP A 69 -17.59 -5.18 10.92
CA ASP A 69 -16.97 -5.06 12.24
C ASP A 69 -15.53 -4.52 12.12
N LEU A 70 -15.10 -3.72 13.10
CA LEU A 70 -13.71 -3.26 13.16
C LEU A 70 -12.76 -4.46 13.25
N HIS A 71 -11.77 -4.50 12.37
CA HIS A 71 -10.79 -5.58 12.31
C HIS A 71 -9.38 -5.05 11.97
N PRO A 72 -8.31 -5.83 12.24
CA PRO A 72 -6.96 -5.48 11.79
C PRO A 72 -6.86 -5.42 10.25
N PRO A 73 -5.84 -4.74 9.67
CA PRO A 73 -5.63 -4.69 8.21
C PRO A 73 -5.75 -6.05 7.54
N CYS A 74 -6.68 -6.18 6.59
CA CYS A 74 -6.98 -7.45 5.91
C CYS A 74 -6.16 -7.66 4.63
N MET A 75 -5.51 -6.61 4.12
CA MET A 75 -4.67 -6.66 2.93
C MET A 75 -3.20 -6.47 3.29
N GLU A 76 -2.33 -7.23 2.62
CA GLU A 76 -0.89 -7.02 2.60
C GLU A 76 -0.37 -7.17 1.17
N LEU A 77 0.30 -6.12 0.68
CA LEU A 77 0.69 -5.95 -0.71
C LEU A 77 2.14 -5.47 -0.82
N ARG A 78 2.86 -5.97 -1.82
CA ARG A 78 4.14 -5.39 -2.24
C ARG A 78 3.88 -4.45 -3.40
N VAL A 79 3.94 -3.15 -3.13
CA VAL A 79 3.56 -2.05 -4.04
C VAL A 79 4.82 -1.34 -4.54
N SER A 80 4.82 -0.89 -5.79
CA SER A 80 5.94 -0.12 -6.32
C SER A 80 6.06 1.24 -5.63
N VAL A 81 7.29 1.64 -5.33
CA VAL A 81 7.61 2.97 -4.80
C VAL A 81 7.15 4.06 -5.76
N ALA A 82 7.22 3.81 -7.07
CA ALA A 82 6.71 4.72 -8.09
C ALA A 82 5.20 4.95 -7.95
N ALA A 83 4.39 3.90 -7.76
CA ALA A 83 2.96 4.02 -7.54
C ALA A 83 2.64 4.77 -6.24
N LEU A 84 3.36 4.50 -5.15
CA LEU A 84 3.22 5.24 -3.90
C LEU A 84 3.50 6.73 -4.08
N ARG A 85 4.60 7.09 -4.76
CA ARG A 85 4.95 8.49 -5.05
C ARG A 85 3.91 9.20 -5.94
N ARG A 86 3.29 8.49 -6.87
CA ARG A 86 2.21 9.08 -7.71
C ARG A 86 0.97 9.39 -6.88
N ASN A 87 0.56 8.48 -6.00
CA ASN A 87 -0.64 8.66 -5.18
C ASN A 87 -0.44 9.72 -4.07
N ALA A 88 0.75 9.80 -3.46
CA ALA A 88 1.09 10.80 -2.44
C ALA A 88 1.11 12.26 -2.94
N ARG A 89 1.11 12.47 -4.26
CA ARG A 89 1.09 13.81 -4.88
C ARG A 89 -0.32 14.33 -5.15
N THR A 90 -1.35 13.56 -4.83
CA THR A 90 -2.75 13.96 -5.05
C THR A 90 -3.22 14.81 -3.87
N PRO A 91 -3.55 16.10 -4.07
CA PRO A 91 -4.03 16.99 -3.01
C PRO A 91 -5.44 16.62 -2.52
#